data_AF-A0A0K8Q2S7-F1
#
_entry.id   AF-A0A0K8Q2S7-F1
#
_cell.length_a   1.000
_cell.length_b   1.000
_cell.length_c   1.000
_cell.angle_alpha   90.00
_cell.angle_beta   90.00
_cell.angle_gamma   90.00
#
_symmetry.space_group_name_H-M   'P 1'
#
loop_
_entity.id
_entity.type
_entity.pdbx_description
1 polymer ?
#
loop_
_entity_poly.entity_id
_entity_poly.type
_entity_poly.pdbx_seq_one_letter_code
_entity_poly.pdbx_strand_id
1 'polypeptide(L)'
;MNTKTRAITGVLACSLAASVLAGCAAGTAGSGQAAPVAKIQLSIPDPLTSSVGVSAQHFADQVKKTSNGSVAITVVPNGTSFSGDQNAAVTRLQGGSLDA
;
A
#
# COMPACT_ATOMS: atom_id res chain seq x y z
N MET A 1 -49.70 -22.30 -45.47
CA MET A 1 -48.69 -21.30 -45.87
C MET A 1 -49.31 -19.91 -45.78
N ASN A 2 -48.63 -19.04 -45.04
CA ASN A 2 -48.67 -17.58 -45.05
C ASN A 2 -49.94 -16.85 -44.58
N THR A 3 -49.85 -16.30 -43.37
CA THR A 3 -50.52 -15.04 -43.03
C THR A 3 -49.48 -14.04 -42.52
N LYS A 4 -49.41 -12.93 -43.22
CA LYS A 4 -48.55 -11.77 -42.95
C LYS A 4 -49.07 -10.97 -41.74
N THR A 5 -48.29 -9.95 -41.39
CA THR A 5 -48.69 -8.69 -40.71
C THR A 5 -48.68 -8.82 -39.18
N ARG A 6 -48.10 -7.94 -38.35
CA ARG A 6 -47.86 -6.49 -38.37
C ARG A 6 -46.64 -6.19 -37.47
N ALA A 7 -45.70 -5.34 -37.88
CA ALA A 7 -45.50 -4.00 -37.32
C ALA A 7 -45.91 -3.84 -35.84
N ILE A 8 -45.01 -3.34 -34.99
CA ILE A 8 -45.18 -2.15 -34.13
C ILE A 8 -43.96 -2.06 -33.19
N THR A 9 -43.13 -1.07 -33.48
CA THR A 9 -42.28 -0.37 -32.52
C THR A 9 -43.12 0.13 -31.35
N GLY A 10 -42.75 -0.19 -30.11
CA GLY A 10 -43.45 0.41 -28.96
C GLY A 10 -43.03 -0.15 -27.61
N VAL A 11 -42.00 0.49 -27.03
CA VAL A 11 -41.91 0.91 -25.61
C VAL A 11 -42.58 -0.01 -24.57
N LEU A 12 -41.79 -0.64 -23.69
CA LEU A 12 -42.07 -0.56 -22.26
C LEU A 12 -40.88 -1.02 -21.41
N ALA A 13 -40.38 -0.09 -20.60
CA ALA A 13 -39.48 -0.37 -19.50
C ALA A 13 -40.11 -1.40 -18.53
N CYS A 14 -39.32 -2.36 -18.06
CA CYS A 14 -39.55 -2.94 -16.74
C CYS A 14 -38.24 -3.49 -16.18
N SER A 15 -37.78 -2.81 -15.14
CA SER A 15 -36.65 -3.16 -14.29
C SER A 15 -36.80 -4.57 -13.72
N LEU A 16 -35.79 -5.43 -13.87
CA LEU A 16 -35.55 -6.52 -12.93
C LEU A 16 -34.10 -6.47 -12.44
N ALA A 17 -33.95 -5.85 -11.27
CA ALA A 17 -32.86 -6.13 -10.36
C ALA A 17 -32.88 -7.61 -9.98
N ALA A 18 -31.75 -8.31 -10.12
CA ALA A 18 -31.29 -9.40 -9.25
C ALA A 18 -30.18 -10.20 -9.95
N SER A 19 -28.93 -9.91 -9.64
CA SER A 19 -27.88 -10.93 -9.58
C SER A 19 -26.98 -10.62 -8.40
N VAL A 20 -27.52 -11.01 -7.24
CA VAL A 20 -26.81 -11.12 -5.97
C VAL A 20 -25.80 -12.27 -6.04
N LEU A 21 -24.57 -11.98 -5.58
CA LEU A 21 -23.87 -12.82 -4.60
C LEU A 21 -23.35 -14.22 -4.99
N ALA A 22 -22.74 -14.40 -6.16
CA ALA A 22 -22.01 -15.64 -6.49
C ALA A 22 -20.57 -15.39 -6.97
N GLY A 23 -19.78 -14.63 -6.19
CA GLY A 23 -18.36 -14.36 -6.48
C GLY A 23 -17.35 -15.01 -5.51
N CYS A 24 -17.82 -15.83 -4.56
CA CYS A 24 -16.92 -16.63 -3.73
C CYS A 24 -16.50 -17.88 -4.51
N ALA A 25 -15.19 -18.07 -4.68
CA ALA A 25 -14.53 -19.21 -5.33
C ALA A 25 -14.47 -19.21 -6.87
N ALA A 26 -13.76 -18.23 -7.43
CA ALA A 26 -12.95 -18.46 -8.63
C ALA A 26 -11.56 -17.89 -8.35
N GLY A 27 -10.65 -18.76 -7.92
CA GLY A 27 -9.23 -18.45 -7.85
C GLY A 27 -8.76 -18.09 -9.26
N THR A 28 -8.63 -16.80 -9.52
CA THR A 28 -7.84 -16.32 -10.64
C THR A 28 -6.39 -16.63 -10.28
N ALA A 29 -5.81 -17.62 -10.95
CA ALA A 29 -4.37 -17.78 -11.06
C ALA A 29 -3.83 -16.55 -11.81
N GLY A 30 -3.78 -15.42 -11.10
CA GLY A 30 -3.15 -14.19 -11.56
C GLY A 30 -1.65 -14.44 -11.60
N SER A 31 -1.07 -14.20 -12.77
CA SER A 31 0.36 -13.97 -12.95
C SER A 31 0.95 -13.29 -11.72
N GLY A 32 1.87 -13.97 -11.03
CA GLY A 32 2.39 -13.58 -9.72
C GLY A 32 3.07 -12.21 -9.73
N GLN A 33 2.27 -11.15 -9.57
CA GLN A 33 2.77 -9.84 -9.23
C GLN A 33 3.22 -9.91 -7.77
N ALA A 34 4.52 -9.76 -7.52
CA ALA A 34 5.01 -9.62 -6.16
C ALA A 34 4.22 -8.50 -5.47
N ALA A 35 3.70 -8.79 -4.27
CA ALA A 35 2.98 -7.79 -3.49
C ALA A 35 3.85 -6.54 -3.28
N PRO A 36 3.28 -5.33 -3.35
CA PRO A 36 4.05 -4.10 -3.17
C PRO A 36 4.72 -4.09 -1.80
N VAL A 37 6.01 -3.76 -1.78
CA VAL A 37 6.81 -3.63 -0.56
C VAL A 37 6.68 -2.20 -0.03
N ALA A 38 6.22 -2.05 1.21
CA ALA A 38 6.23 -0.77 1.89
C ALA A 38 7.68 -0.38 2.24
N LYS A 39 8.10 0.82 1.83
CA LYS A 39 9.44 1.34 2.12
C LYS A 39 9.32 2.46 3.14
N ILE A 40 10.07 2.35 4.23
CA ILE A 40 10.11 3.36 5.31
C ILE A 40 11.54 3.82 5.50
N GLN A 41 11.77 5.13 5.57
CA GLN A 41 13.03 5.71 5.99
C GLN A 41 12.97 6.10 7.46
N LEU A 42 13.78 5.43 8.29
CA LEU A 42 13.94 5.72 9.71
C LEU A 42 15.16 6.64 9.89
N SER A 43 14.91 7.92 10.14
CA SER A 43 15.96 8.92 10.33
C SER A 43 16.36 9.01 11.80
N ILE A 44 17.66 8.90 12.08
CA ILE A 44 18.20 9.01 13.43
C ILE A 44 19.22 10.15 13.51
N PRO A 45 19.32 10.87 14.65
CA PRO A 45 20.30 11.94 14.81
C PRO A 45 21.74 11.43 14.94
N ASP A 46 21.90 10.18 15.38
CA ASP A 46 23.19 9.61 15.75
C ASP A 46 23.86 8.80 14.62
N PRO A 47 25.17 8.52 14.72
CA PRO A 47 25.84 7.58 13.81
C PRO A 47 25.36 6.14 14.01
N LEU A 48 25.51 5.29 12.99
CA LEU A 48 25.10 3.87 13.03
C LEU A 48 25.80 3.06 14.12
N THR A 49 27.00 3.47 14.55
CA THR A 49 27.76 2.82 15.62
C THR A 49 27.29 3.19 17.02
N SER A 50 26.37 4.15 17.18
CA SER A 50 25.80 4.48 18.47
C SER A 50 24.82 3.39 18.93
N SER A 51 24.46 3.41 20.22
CA SER A 51 23.40 2.54 20.73
C SER A 51 22.07 2.73 19.99
N VAL A 52 21.75 3.97 19.59
CA VAL A 52 20.57 4.30 18.76
C VAL A 52 20.71 3.69 17.37
N GLY A 53 21.87 3.85 16.73
CA GLY A 53 22.14 3.29 15.41
C GLY A 53 22.05 1.77 15.35
N VAL A 54 22.66 1.08 16.32
CA VAL A 54 22.59 -0.38 16.45
C VAL A 54 21.16 -0.85 16.68
N SER A 55 20.41 -0.14 17.55
CA SER A 55 19.01 -0.47 17.83
C SER A 55 18.11 -0.25 16.61
N ALA A 56 18.32 0.84 15.86
CA ALA A 56 17.59 1.14 14.64
C ALA A 56 17.85 0.09 13.55
N GLN A 57 19.09 -0.38 13.41
CA GLN A 57 19.42 -1.44 12.47
C GLN A 57 18.76 -2.77 12.88
N HIS A 58 18.82 -3.12 14.17
CA HIS A 58 18.13 -4.30 14.68
C HIS A 58 16.60 -4.22 14.47
N PHE A 59 16.00 -3.05 14.66
CA PHE A 59 14.59 -2.82 14.36
C PHE A 59 14.27 -3.06 12.87
N ALA A 60 15.08 -2.52 11.96
CA ALA A 60 14.93 -2.74 10.52
C ALA A 60 14.98 -4.22 10.15
N ASP A 61 15.92 -4.97 10.73
CA ASP A 61 16.06 -6.41 10.49
C ASP A 61 14.86 -7.21 11.02
N GLN A 62 14.38 -6.87 12.22
CA GLN A 62 13.23 -7.51 12.84
C GLN A 62 11.93 -7.22 12.08
N VAL A 63 11.76 -6.01 11.55
CA VAL A 63 10.62 -5.67 10.70
C VAL A 63 10.67 -6.45 9.40
N LYS A 64 11.83 -6.52 8.74
CA LYS A 64 11.99 -7.33 7.52
C LYS A 64 11.65 -8.80 7.77
N LYS A 65 12.15 -9.39 8.87
CA LYS A 65 11.89 -10.77 9.25
C LYS A 65 10.41 -11.02 9.54
N THR A 66 9.80 -10.18 10.38
CA THR A 66 8.42 -10.38 10.84
C THR A 66 7.39 -10.09 9.76
N SER A 67 7.69 -9.14 8.86
CA SER A 67 6.83 -8.81 7.72
C SER A 67 7.01 -9.75 6.52
N ASN A 68 7.88 -10.76 6.62
CA ASN A 68 8.29 -11.59 5.49
C ASN A 68 8.74 -10.76 4.26
N GLY A 69 9.42 -9.63 4.52
CA GLY A 69 9.91 -8.72 3.49
C GLY A 69 8.86 -7.80 2.86
N SER A 70 7.60 -7.83 3.30
CA SER A 70 6.58 -6.88 2.84
C SER A 70 6.78 -5.45 3.34
N VAL A 71 7.62 -5.27 4.37
CA VAL A 71 8.08 -3.96 4.86
C VAL A 71 9.61 -3.92 4.85
N ALA A 72 10.17 -2.88 4.24
CA ALA A 72 11.60 -2.61 4.17
C ALA A 72 11.91 -1.27 4.83
N ILE A 73 12.78 -1.30 5.85
CA ILE A 73 13.24 -0.10 6.56
C ILE A 73 14.66 0.24 6.12
N THR A 74 14.90 1.51 5.78
CA THR A 74 16.22 2.07 5.55
C THR A 74 16.56 3.03 6.68
N VAL A 75 17.64 2.77 7.41
CA VAL A 75 18.10 3.66 8.48
C VAL A 75 18.95 4.78 7.88
N VAL A 76 18.58 6.03 8.15
CA VAL A 76 19.31 7.22 7.69
C VAL A 76 19.97 7.90 8.89
N PRO A 77 21.30 7.76 9.06
CA PRO A 77 22.00 8.25 10.24
C PRO A 77 22.38 9.74 10.16
N ASN A 78 22.96 10.21 11.28
CA ASN A 78 23.61 11.52 11.43
C ASN A 78 22.68 12.73 11.20
N GLY A 79 21.37 12.54 11.33
CA GLY A 79 20.36 13.59 11.15
C GLY A 79 20.34 14.23 9.77
N THR A 80 20.88 13.55 8.75
CA THR A 80 21.02 14.10 7.39
C THR A 80 19.68 14.43 6.74
N SER A 81 18.63 13.65 7.02
CA SER A 81 17.25 13.88 6.53
C SER A 81 16.61 15.17 7.06
N PHE A 82 17.16 15.78 8.10
CA PHE A 82 16.64 16.99 8.74
C PHE A 82 17.75 18.02 9.02
N SER A 83 18.89 17.90 8.33
CA SER A 83 20.02 18.83 8.45
C SER A 83 20.54 19.02 9.88
N GLY A 84 20.37 18.03 10.76
CA GLY A 84 20.72 18.12 12.18
C GLY A 84 19.76 18.95 13.05
N ASP A 85 18.71 19.56 12.47
CA ASP A 85 17.68 20.30 13.22
C ASP A 85 16.54 19.37 13.66
N GLN A 86 16.45 19.12 14.97
CA GLN A 86 15.43 18.25 15.55
C GLN A 86 14.02 18.84 15.47
N ASN A 87 13.87 20.16 15.51
CA ASN A 87 12.57 20.79 15.34
C ASN A 87 12.08 20.63 13.89
N ALA A 88 12.99 20.77 12.92
CA ALA A 88 12.69 20.49 11.52
C ALA A 88 12.30 19.02 11.31
N ALA A 89 12.93 18.08 12.04
CA ALA A 89 12.55 16.66 12.01
C ALA A 89 11.08 16.48 12.42
N VAL A 90 10.67 17.09 13.54
CA VAL A 90 9.28 17.04 14.02
C VAL A 90 8.29 17.64 13.01
N THR A 91 8.60 18.80 12.44
CA THR A 91 7.74 19.42 11.41
C THR A 91 7.63 18.54 10.16
N ARG A 92 8.74 17.93 9.72
CA ARG A 92 8.76 17.06 8.54
C ARG A 92 8.03 15.75 8.75
N LEU A 93 8.11 15.18 9.96
CA LEU A 93 7.32 14.02 10.40
C LEU A 93 5.83 14.33 10.38
N GLN A 94 5.42 15.45 10.99
CA GLN A 94 4.02 15.89 10.99
C GLN A 94 3.50 16.15 9.56
N GLY A 95 4.35 16.70 8.69
CA GLY A 95 4.04 16.95 7.29
C GLY A 95 4.11 15.71 6.39
N GLY A 96 4.53 14.54 6.90
CA GLY A 96 4.67 13.31 6.13
C GLY A 96 5.82 13.30 5.11
N SER A 97 6.71 14.29 5.17
CA SER A 97 7.91 14.36 4.33
C SER A 97 9.10 13.56 4.90
N LEU A 98 8.97 13.14 6.17
CA LEU A 98 9.86 12.21 6.85
C LEU A 98 8.97 11.10 7.42
N ASP A 99 9.36 9.83 7.25
CA ASP A 99 8.50 8.70 7.62
C ASP A 99 8.53 8.39 9.12
N ALA A 100 9.75 8.28 9.69
CA ALA A 100 9.99 7.95 11.09
C ALA A 100 11.33 8.52 11.59
#